data_AF-A0A0A1WCZ7-F1
#
_entry.id   AF-A0A0A1WCZ7-F1
#
_cell.length_a   1.000
_cell.length_b   1.000
_cell.length_c   1.000
_cell.angle_alpha   90.00
_cell.angle_beta   90.00
_cell.angle_gamma   90.00
#
_symmetry.space_group_name_H-M   'P 1'
#
loop_
_entity.id
_entity.type
_entity.pdbx_description
1 polymer ?
#
loop_
_entity_poly.entity_id
_entity_poly.type
_entity_poly.pdbx_seq_one_letter_code
_entity_poly.pdbx_strand_id
1 'polypeptide(L)'
;MSQVRNAWMLPGSRDSNTIVDHASWEEIMRKGPQAIQNWIDTQMNGSSVVAVLIGRDTHTRPWVEYEIRKAHREGRGILGVHLAGMKDSNGTVDPAGADPIAKLALTDRFGTRVTYPTYSWLQGDGRKNFSSWVEAAAQRAGR
;
A
#
# COMPACT_ATOMS: atom_id res chain seq x y z
N MET A 1 14.62 18.07 3.90
CA MET A 1 15.09 16.69 3.66
C MET A 1 13.95 15.75 3.98
N SER A 2 13.09 15.46 3.00
CA SER A 2 11.99 14.50 3.15
C SER A 2 12.58 13.10 2.98
N GLN A 3 12.55 12.27 4.03
CA GLN A 3 12.88 10.84 3.90
C GLN A 3 11.66 10.13 3.33
N VAL A 4 11.74 9.71 2.08
CA VAL A 4 10.80 8.75 1.49
C VAL A 4 11.11 7.37 2.05
N ARG A 5 10.39 6.96 3.10
CA ARG A 5 10.42 5.57 3.59
C ARG A 5 9.34 4.79 2.85
N ASN A 6 9.77 3.98 1.90
CA ASN A 6 8.91 3.04 1.18
C ASN A 6 8.44 1.95 2.17
N ALA A 7 7.23 2.09 2.71
CA ALA A 7 6.61 1.01 3.48
C ALA A 7 5.98 0.02 2.49
N TRP A 8 6.64 -1.13 2.28
CA TRP A 8 6.13 -2.25 1.50
C TRP A 8 5.52 -3.29 2.42
N MET A 9 4.33 -3.80 2.09
CA MET A 9 3.73 -4.88 2.85
C MET A 9 2.94 -5.83 1.94
N LEU A 10 3.67 -6.66 1.19
CA LEU A 10 3.17 -7.95 0.72
C LEU A 10 4.23 -9.01 1.03
N PRO A 11 3.89 -10.08 1.74
CA PRO A 11 4.68 -11.32 1.68
C PRO A 11 4.70 -11.77 0.22
N GLY A 12 5.88 -11.73 -0.42
CA GLY A 12 6.10 -12.21 -1.79
C GLY A 12 6.55 -11.18 -2.83
N SER A 13 6.60 -9.86 -2.53
CA SER A 13 7.18 -8.87 -3.46
C SER A 13 8.70 -8.82 -3.30
N ARG A 14 9.43 -9.26 -4.34
CA ARG A 14 10.89 -9.48 -4.30
C ARG A 14 11.77 -8.23 -4.37
N ASP A 15 11.23 -7.02 -4.47
CA ASP A 15 12.04 -5.80 -4.61
C ASP A 15 11.55 -4.66 -3.74
N SER A 16 12.19 -4.50 -2.58
CA SER A 16 12.62 -3.24 -1.94
C SER A 16 12.89 -3.49 -0.44
N ASN A 17 13.60 -2.56 0.21
CA ASN A 17 14.35 -2.65 1.48
C ASN A 17 13.63 -3.14 2.76
N THR A 18 12.48 -3.78 2.67
CA THR A 18 11.84 -4.52 3.77
C THR A 18 11.35 -5.86 3.22
N ILE A 19 12.27 -6.74 2.83
CA ILE A 19 11.95 -8.14 2.56
C ILE A 19 11.58 -8.77 3.91
N VAL A 20 10.31 -8.69 4.28
CA VAL A 20 9.75 -9.51 5.36
C VAL A 20 9.70 -10.92 4.78
N ASP A 21 10.56 -11.79 5.28
CA ASP A 21 10.48 -13.19 4.89
C ASP A 21 9.14 -13.79 5.33
N HIS A 22 8.71 -14.84 4.64
CA HIS A 22 7.42 -15.48 4.92
C HIS A 22 7.32 -15.94 6.37
N ALA A 23 8.44 -16.39 6.93
CA ALA A 23 8.55 -16.89 8.31
C ALA A 23 8.27 -15.80 9.36
N SER A 24 8.85 -14.60 9.22
CA SER A 24 8.62 -13.48 10.14
C SER A 24 7.16 -13.05 10.12
N TRP A 25 6.53 -13.06 8.94
CA TRP A 25 5.12 -12.71 8.81
C TRP A 25 4.19 -13.76 9.46
N GLU A 26 4.45 -15.05 9.25
CA GLU A 26 3.72 -16.12 9.92
C GLU A 26 3.87 -16.05 11.45
N GLU A 27 5.04 -15.69 11.96
CA GLU A 27 5.27 -15.50 13.39
C GLU A 27 4.44 -14.34 13.96
N ILE A 28 4.37 -13.22 13.24
CA ILE A 28 3.54 -12.07 13.63
C ILE A 28 2.06 -12.45 13.58
N MET A 29 1.62 -13.19 12.57
CA MET A 29 0.25 -13.69 12.47
C MET A 29 -0.14 -14.58 13.66
N ARG A 30 0.79 -15.43 14.11
CA ARG A 30 0.59 -16.30 15.28
C ARG A 30 0.43 -15.54 16.61
N LYS A 31 1.02 -14.34 16.71
CA LYS A 31 0.91 -13.48 17.90
C LYS A 31 -0.45 -12.77 18.00
N GLY A 32 -1.31 -12.91 16.99
CA GLY A 32 -2.69 -12.45 16.99
C GLY A 32 -2.92 -11.03 16.48
N PRO A 33 -4.19 -10.57 16.42
CA PRO A 33 -4.57 -9.32 15.76
C PRO A 33 -3.87 -8.07 16.28
N GLN A 34 -3.68 -7.96 17.60
CA GLN A 34 -3.02 -6.81 18.21
C GLN A 34 -1.54 -6.73 17.81
N ALA A 35 -0.85 -7.87 17.73
CA ALA A 35 0.55 -7.90 17.32
C ALA A 35 0.72 -7.46 15.86
N ILE A 36 -0.22 -7.85 15.00
CA ILE A 36 -0.24 -7.43 13.59
C ILE A 36 -0.47 -5.91 13.49
N GLN A 37 -1.43 -5.36 14.24
CA GLN A 37 -1.66 -3.91 14.28
C GLN A 37 -0.40 -3.15 14.75
N ASN A 38 0.18 -3.57 15.88
CA ASN A 38 1.38 -2.92 16.42
C ASN A 38 2.56 -2.99 15.44
N TRP A 39 2.66 -4.11 14.72
CA TRP A 39 3.70 -4.29 13.71
C TRP A 39 3.49 -3.36 12.51
N ILE A 40 2.27 -3.29 11.96
CA ILE A 40 1.88 -2.34 10.92
C ILE A 40 2.18 -0.91 11.37
N ASP A 41 1.80 -0.58 12.59
CA ASP A 41 1.99 0.74 13.18
C ASP A 41 3.46 1.15 13.24
N THR A 42 4.32 0.18 13.57
CA THR A 42 5.76 0.37 13.59
C THR A 42 6.31 0.58 12.18
N GLN A 43 5.85 -0.19 11.19
CA GLN A 43 6.28 -0.03 9.79
C GLN A 43 5.84 1.32 9.20
N MET A 44 4.68 1.82 9.62
CA MET A 44 4.19 3.14 9.22
C MET A 44 4.91 4.27 9.96
N ASN A 45 5.65 4.02 11.04
CA ASN A 45 6.28 5.11 11.78
C ASN A 45 7.38 5.80 10.95
N GLY A 46 7.28 7.12 10.83
CA GLY A 46 8.22 7.94 10.06
C GLY A 46 8.04 7.90 8.53
N SER A 47 6.98 7.29 7.99
CA SER A 47 6.65 7.43 6.57
C SER A 47 5.77 8.66 6.29
N SER A 48 5.90 9.28 5.12
CA SER A 48 5.00 10.38 4.70
C SER A 48 3.91 9.89 3.75
N VAL A 49 4.13 8.75 3.10
CA VAL A 49 3.30 8.20 2.02
C VAL A 49 3.09 6.70 2.22
N VAL A 50 1.91 6.21 1.85
CA VAL A 50 1.53 4.79 1.82
C VAL A 50 1.15 4.42 0.39
N ALA A 51 1.84 3.43 -0.18
CA ALA A 51 1.56 2.89 -1.50
C ALA A 51 0.87 1.53 -1.38
N VAL A 52 -0.36 1.42 -1.88
CA VAL A 52 -1.17 0.19 -1.83
C VAL A 52 -0.96 -0.59 -3.12
N LEU A 53 -0.37 -1.78 -3.02
CA LEU A 53 -0.13 -2.65 -4.18
C LEU A 53 -1.34 -3.56 -4.44
N ILE A 54 -2.08 -3.26 -5.49
CA ILE A 54 -3.36 -3.89 -5.82
C ILE A 54 -3.12 -5.02 -6.83
N GLY A 55 -2.94 -6.24 -6.30
CA GLY A 55 -2.99 -7.49 -7.04
C GLY A 55 -4.39 -8.12 -7.02
N ARG A 56 -4.53 -9.34 -7.56
CA ARG A 56 -5.82 -10.06 -7.63
C ARG A 56 -6.53 -10.13 -6.28
N ASP A 57 -5.81 -10.59 -5.25
CA ASP A 57 -6.39 -10.88 -3.94
C ASP A 57 -6.08 -9.84 -2.87
N THR A 58 -5.43 -8.71 -3.19
CA THR A 58 -5.07 -7.69 -2.18
C THR A 58 -6.31 -7.19 -1.42
N HIS A 59 -7.43 -7.03 -2.12
CA HIS A 59 -8.68 -6.51 -1.56
C HIS A 59 -9.36 -7.43 -0.53
N THR A 60 -8.97 -8.71 -0.45
CA THR A 60 -9.52 -9.67 0.54
C THR A 60 -8.74 -9.68 1.84
N ARG A 61 -7.59 -9.00 1.91
CA ARG A 61 -6.72 -9.01 3.07
C ARG A 61 -7.22 -8.00 4.12
N PRO A 62 -7.55 -8.43 5.35
CA PRO A 62 -8.17 -7.57 6.36
C PRO A 62 -7.28 -6.40 6.79
N TRP A 63 -5.96 -6.56 6.71
CA TRP A 63 -4.99 -5.56 7.15
C TRP A 63 -4.83 -4.39 6.16
N VAL A 64 -5.15 -4.60 4.88
CA VAL A 64 -5.07 -3.55 3.85
C VAL A 64 -6.05 -2.42 4.16
N GLU A 65 -7.27 -2.76 4.58
CA GLU A 65 -8.26 -1.75 4.98
C GLU A 65 -7.80 -0.96 6.21
N TYR A 66 -7.15 -1.63 7.18
CA TYR A 66 -6.62 -0.99 8.38
C TYR A 66 -5.52 0.04 8.03
N GLU A 67 -4.55 -0.34 7.21
CA GLU A 67 -3.47 0.53 6.75
C GLU A 67 -3.98 1.79 6.05
N ILE A 68 -4.90 1.61 5.10
CA ILE A 68 -5.47 2.72 4.32
C ILE A 68 -6.22 3.68 5.26
N ARG A 69 -7.09 3.15 6.13
CA ARG A 69 -7.84 3.99 7.08
C ARG A 69 -6.91 4.71 8.05
N LYS A 70 -5.84 4.06 8.51
CA LYS A 70 -4.86 4.69 9.40
C LYS A 70 -4.10 5.81 8.68
N ALA A 71 -3.60 5.56 7.48
CA ALA A 71 -2.88 6.53 6.68
C ALA A 71 -3.76 7.77 6.39
N HIS A 72 -5.04 7.54 6.08
CA HIS A 72 -6.02 8.59 5.87
C HIS A 72 -6.23 9.44 7.13
N ARG A 73 -6.44 8.80 8.30
CA ARG A 73 -6.60 9.51 9.58
C ARG A 73 -5.37 10.33 9.97
N GLU A 74 -4.18 9.85 9.65
CA GLU A 74 -2.91 10.52 9.97
C GLU A 74 -2.49 11.57 8.93
N GLY A 75 -3.34 11.83 7.93
CA GLY A 75 -3.06 12.82 6.88
C GLY A 75 -1.79 12.49 6.09
N ARG A 76 -1.58 11.21 5.81
CA ARG A 76 -0.46 10.75 4.97
C ARG A 76 -0.85 10.78 3.50
N GLY A 77 0.14 10.88 2.63
CA GLY A 77 -0.06 10.62 1.21
C GLY A 77 -0.49 9.17 1.00
N ILE A 78 -1.47 8.93 0.15
CA ILE A 78 -1.88 7.57 -0.23
C ILE A 78 -1.89 7.51 -1.76
N LEU A 79 -1.38 6.41 -2.31
CA LEU A 79 -1.56 6.05 -3.71
C LEU A 79 -1.85 4.56 -3.87
N GLY A 80 -2.64 4.20 -4.88
CA GLY A 80 -2.82 2.83 -5.34
C GLY A 80 -1.90 2.51 -6.51
N VAL A 81 -1.43 1.26 -6.59
CA VAL A 81 -0.64 0.76 -7.72
C VAL A 81 -1.17 -0.62 -8.11
N HIS A 82 -1.84 -0.71 -9.26
CA HIS A 82 -2.25 -1.99 -9.84
C HIS A 82 -1.06 -2.74 -10.40
N LEU A 83 -0.90 -3.98 -9.95
CA LEU A 83 0.11 -4.92 -10.44
C LEU A 83 -0.43 -5.88 -11.51
N ALA A 84 -1.66 -5.63 -11.98
CA ALA A 84 -2.29 -6.41 -13.04
C ALA A 84 -1.39 -6.50 -14.28
N GLY A 85 -1.35 -7.68 -14.92
CA GLY A 85 -0.48 -7.88 -16.07
C GLY A 85 0.96 -8.30 -15.72
N MET A 86 1.40 -8.16 -14.47
CA MET A 86 2.67 -8.74 -14.04
C MET A 86 2.53 -10.25 -13.93
N LYS A 87 3.46 -10.96 -14.57
CA LYS A 87 3.55 -12.41 -14.44
C LYS A 87 4.05 -12.74 -13.04
N ASP A 88 3.37 -13.65 -12.37
CA ASP A 88 3.93 -14.29 -11.18
C ASP A 88 5.12 -15.19 -11.56
N SER A 89 5.79 -15.78 -10.57
CA SER A 89 6.91 -16.71 -10.81
C SER A 89 6.52 -17.96 -11.60
N ASN A 90 5.22 -18.23 -11.77
CA ASN A 90 4.67 -19.34 -12.54
C ASN A 90 4.25 -18.92 -13.95
N GLY A 91 4.45 -17.66 -14.34
CA GLY A 91 4.09 -17.13 -15.66
C GLY A 91 2.62 -16.75 -15.81
N THR A 92 1.83 -16.81 -14.74
CA THR A 92 0.40 -16.49 -14.74
C THR A 92 0.19 -14.99 -14.71
N VAL A 93 -0.67 -14.50 -15.60
CA VAL A 93 -1.09 -13.10 -15.63
C VAL A 93 -2.35 -12.96 -14.80
N ASP A 94 -2.27 -12.19 -13.72
CA ASP A 94 -3.40 -11.94 -12.87
C ASP A 94 -4.22 -10.73 -13.37
N PRO A 95 -5.56 -10.86 -13.46
CA PRO A 95 -6.43 -9.72 -13.70
C PRO A 95 -6.34 -8.74 -12.53
N ALA A 96 -6.62 -7.46 -12.80
CA ALA A 96 -6.65 -6.45 -11.75
C ALA A 96 -7.69 -6.81 -10.68
N GLY A 97 -7.26 -6.88 -9.42
CA GLY A 97 -8.17 -6.94 -8.29
C GLY A 97 -8.91 -5.62 -8.11
N ALA A 98 -10.05 -5.66 -7.40
CA ALA A 98 -10.80 -4.45 -7.05
C ALA A 98 -9.92 -3.47 -6.26
N ASP A 99 -10.06 -2.17 -6.52
CA ASP A 99 -9.33 -1.14 -5.77
C ASP A 99 -9.90 -1.02 -4.34
N PRO A 100 -9.13 -1.42 -3.31
CA PRO A 100 -9.59 -1.33 -1.92
C PRO A 100 -9.76 0.12 -1.46
N ILE A 101 -9.00 1.06 -2.02
CA ILE A 101 -9.11 2.49 -1.66
C ILE A 101 -10.46 3.02 -2.12
N ALA A 102 -10.87 2.70 -3.36
CA ALA A 102 -12.15 3.11 -3.91
C ALA A 102 -13.33 2.53 -3.11
N LYS A 103 -13.22 1.26 -2.69
CA LYS A 103 -14.21 0.53 -1.88
C LYS A 103 -14.45 1.17 -0.52
N LEU A 104 -13.40 1.69 0.13
CA LEU A 104 -13.46 2.17 1.52
C LEU A 104 -14.26 3.45 1.72
N ALA A 105 -14.59 4.17 0.65
CA ALA A 105 -15.39 5.38 0.69
C ALA A 105 -14.94 6.41 1.74
N LEU A 106 -13.64 6.67 1.77
CA LEU A 106 -13.00 7.55 2.75
C LEU A 106 -13.57 8.96 2.67
N THR A 107 -13.75 9.58 3.83
CA THR A 107 -14.30 10.92 3.97
C THR A 107 -13.44 11.75 4.90
N ASP A 108 -13.32 13.04 4.61
CA ASP A 108 -12.65 13.97 5.51
C ASP A 108 -13.48 14.19 6.80
N ARG A 109 -12.95 15.01 7.72
CA ARG A 109 -13.63 15.36 8.98
C ARG A 109 -14.99 16.07 8.79
N PHE A 110 -15.30 16.52 7.58
CA PHE A 110 -16.55 17.20 7.22
C PHE A 110 -17.51 16.28 6.45
N GLY A 111 -17.16 15.01 6.25
CA GLY A 111 -17.97 14.05 5.51
C GLY A 111 -17.81 14.14 3.98
N THR A 112 -16.86 14.94 3.48
CA THR A 112 -16.60 15.05 2.05
C THR A 112 -15.81 13.85 1.56
N ARG A 113 -16.23 13.23 0.45
CA ARG A 113 -15.52 12.09 -0.13
C ARG A 113 -14.09 12.49 -0.53
N VAL A 114 -13.12 11.73 -0.03
CA VAL A 114 -11.71 11.84 -0.39
C VAL A 114 -11.36 10.71 -1.35
N THR A 115 -10.62 11.04 -2.40
CA THR A 115 -10.12 10.08 -3.39
C THR A 115 -8.60 10.16 -3.45
N TYR A 116 -7.98 9.06 -3.83
CA TYR A 116 -6.54 8.94 -3.98
C TYR A 116 -6.21 8.41 -5.37
N PRO A 117 -5.09 8.83 -5.96
CA PRO A 117 -4.71 8.39 -7.29
C PRO A 117 -4.31 6.91 -7.27
N THR A 118 -4.77 6.17 -8.28
CA THR A 118 -4.39 4.78 -8.52
C THR A 118 -3.73 4.68 -9.90
N TYR A 119 -2.53 4.10 -9.96
CA TYR A 119 -1.73 3.96 -11.18
C TYR A 119 -1.64 2.49 -11.60
N SER A 120 -1.41 2.24 -12.89
CA SER A 120 -1.07 0.90 -13.40
C SER A 120 0.44 0.78 -13.48
N TRP A 121 1.02 -0.23 -12.83
CA TRP A 121 2.47 -0.44 -12.85
C TRP A 121 2.99 -0.69 -14.26
N LEU A 122 2.30 -1.54 -15.03
CA LEU A 122 2.73 -1.90 -16.38
C LEU A 122 2.48 -0.77 -17.39
N GLN A 123 1.27 -0.21 -17.42
CA GLN A 123 0.92 0.83 -18.40
C GLN A 123 1.55 2.18 -18.07
N GLY A 124 1.80 2.45 -16.80
CA GLY A 124 2.36 3.70 -16.31
C GLY A 124 3.88 3.72 -16.25
N ASP A 125 4.60 2.74 -16.81
CA ASP A 125 6.06 2.63 -16.68
C ASP A 125 6.51 2.74 -15.20
N GLY A 126 5.88 1.96 -14.32
CA GLY A 126 6.03 2.08 -12.86
C GLY A 126 7.48 2.04 -12.39
N ARG A 127 8.35 1.25 -13.03
CA ARG A 127 9.79 1.22 -12.71
C ARG A 127 10.47 2.59 -12.85
N LYS A 128 10.03 3.43 -13.78
CA LYS A 128 10.56 4.78 -14.00
C LYS A 128 9.79 5.83 -13.21
N ASN A 129 8.47 5.67 -13.11
CA ASN A 129 7.56 6.72 -12.62
C ASN A 129 7.12 6.55 -11.14
N PHE A 130 7.45 5.45 -10.48
CA PHE A 130 7.00 5.21 -9.10
C PHE A 130 7.43 6.32 -8.13
N SER A 131 8.66 6.82 -8.24
CA SER A 131 9.15 7.92 -7.38
C SER A 131 8.31 9.18 -7.55
N SER A 132 7.96 9.55 -8.79
CA SER A 132 7.15 10.74 -9.04
C SER A 132 5.72 10.58 -8.54
N TRP A 133 5.15 9.37 -8.59
CA TRP A 133 3.84 9.09 -8.00
C TRP A 133 3.85 9.23 -6.47
N VAL A 134 4.91 8.77 -5.82
CA VAL A 134 5.10 8.91 -4.37
C VAL A 134 5.24 10.38 -3.98
N GLU A 135 6.07 11.14 -4.70
CA GLU A 135 6.23 12.59 -4.47
C GLU A 135 4.91 13.33 -4.67
N ALA A 136 4.15 13.01 -5.72
CA ALA A 136 2.85 13.61 -5.96
C ALA A 136 1.82 13.25 -4.87
N ALA A 137 1.95 12.10 -4.22
CA ALA A 137 1.12 11.74 -3.07
C ALA A 137 1.55 12.50 -1.80
N ALA A 138 2.85 12.69 -1.57
CA ALA A 138 3.38 13.48 -0.47
C ALA A 138 2.93 14.96 -0.56
N GLN A 139 3.06 15.56 -1.75
CA GLN A 139 2.68 16.95 -2.00
C GLN A 139 1.18 17.18 -1.75
N ARG A 140 0.31 16.27 -2.20
CA ARG A 140 -1.14 16.33 -1.93
C ARG A 140 -1.47 16.27 -0.43
N ALA A 141 -0.64 15.59 0.35
CA ALA A 141 -0.77 15.49 1.80
C ALA A 141 -0.08 16.63 2.56
N GLY A 142 0.56 17.58 1.85
CA GLY A 142 1.30 18.69 2.47
C GLY A 142 2.54 18.25 3.25
N ARG A 143 3.23 17.19 2.81
CA ARG A 143 4.42 16.62 3.45
C ARG A 143 5.71 16.91 2.68
#